data_AF-A0A7C4WFS5-F1
#
_entry.id   AF-A0A7C4WFS5-F1
#
_cell.length_a   1.000
_cell.length_b   1.000
_cell.length_c   1.000
_cell.angle_alpha   90.00
_cell.angle_beta   90.00
_cell.angle_gamma   90.00
#
_symmetry.space_group_name_H-M   'P 1'
#
loop_
_entity.id
_entity.type
_entity.pdbx_description
1 polymer ?
#
loop_
_entity_poly.entity_id
_entity_poly.type
_entity_poly.pdbx_seq_one_letter_code
_entity_poly.pdbx_strand_id
1 'polypeptide(L)'
;SQPVEIDQYTVSGAWSYTTVLTDHKAFLFDKKKELLVIPVSISDPYKGVTWQGIYAFRITPDYKLTFRGGISHIDPEDVWNSSFWINRALYIDDVLYALSNSKLSMHSLVDLSIIKELKLP
;
A
#
# COMPACT_ATOMS: atom_id res chain seq x y z
N SER A 1 -21.81 -19.69 -9.31
CA SER A 1 -21.87 -18.23 -9.55
C SER A 1 -21.14 -17.93 -10.85
N GLN A 2 -21.57 -16.91 -11.60
CA GLN A 2 -20.86 -16.36 -12.76
C GLN A 2 -20.44 -14.92 -12.41
N PRO A 3 -19.35 -14.73 -11.64
CA PRO A 3 -18.87 -13.39 -11.33
C PRO A 3 -18.44 -12.67 -12.61
N VAL A 4 -18.73 -11.38 -12.68
CA VAL A 4 -18.33 -10.49 -13.78
C VAL A 4 -17.41 -9.42 -13.19
N GLU A 5 -16.29 -9.15 -13.87
CA GLU A 5 -15.40 -8.03 -13.51
C GLU A 5 -16.12 -6.70 -13.79
N ILE A 6 -16.21 -5.83 -12.79
CA ILE A 6 -16.91 -4.53 -12.88
C ILE A 6 -15.97 -3.33 -12.81
N ASP A 7 -14.74 -3.56 -12.39
CA ASP A 7 -13.66 -2.59 -12.38
C ASP A 7 -12.30 -3.29 -12.24
N GLN A 8 -11.24 -2.62 -12.69
CA GLN A 8 -9.87 -3.15 -12.66
C GLN A 8 -8.87 -2.01 -12.45
N TYR A 9 -7.86 -2.27 -11.62
CA TYR A 9 -6.66 -1.45 -11.55
C TYR A 9 -5.43 -2.30 -11.81
N THR A 10 -4.66 -1.94 -12.83
CA THR A 10 -3.42 -2.65 -13.21
C THR A 10 -2.21 -1.88 -12.70
N VAL A 11 -1.45 -2.50 -11.80
CA VAL A 11 -0.18 -1.95 -11.31
C VAL A 11 0.82 -1.91 -12.47
N SER A 12 1.42 -0.75 -12.70
CA SER A 12 2.43 -0.58 -13.75
C SER A 12 3.80 -1.10 -13.27
N GLY A 13 4.43 -1.93 -14.09
CA GLY A 13 5.75 -2.52 -13.80
C GLY A 13 5.95 -3.83 -14.56
N ALA A 14 7.18 -4.34 -14.57
CA ALA A 14 7.46 -5.63 -15.23
C ALA A 14 6.92 -6.82 -14.42
N TRP A 15 7.07 -6.77 -13.10
CA TRP A 15 6.55 -7.75 -12.16
C TRP A 15 5.96 -7.04 -10.95
N SER A 16 4.92 -7.64 -10.37
CA SER A 16 4.34 -7.16 -9.12
C SER A 16 4.07 -8.32 -8.16
N TYR A 17 4.15 -8.02 -6.88
CA TYR A 17 3.82 -8.93 -5.79
C TYR A 17 3.06 -8.18 -4.70
N THR A 18 2.22 -8.90 -3.95
CA THR A 18 1.57 -8.38 -2.75
C THR A 18 1.59 -9.42 -1.65
N THR A 19 1.85 -8.97 -0.42
CA THR A 19 1.78 -9.80 0.79
C THR A 19 0.37 -10.40 1.00
N VAL A 20 -0.68 -9.80 0.41
CA VAL A 20 -2.06 -10.30 0.49
C VAL A 20 -2.23 -11.70 -0.11
N LEU A 21 -1.34 -12.09 -1.04
CA LEU A 21 -1.38 -13.44 -1.64
C LEU A 21 -1.11 -14.55 -0.62
N THR A 22 -0.40 -14.27 0.47
CA THR A 22 -0.02 -15.25 1.49
C THR A 22 -0.52 -14.88 2.89
N ASP A 23 -0.83 -13.61 3.13
CA ASP A 23 -1.39 -13.10 4.38
C ASP A 23 -2.59 -12.18 4.11
N HIS A 24 -3.80 -12.76 4.18
CA HIS A 24 -5.06 -12.06 3.97
C HIS A 24 -5.33 -10.93 4.98
N LYS A 25 -4.56 -10.83 6.08
CA LYS A 25 -4.65 -9.72 7.05
C LYS A 25 -3.76 -8.54 6.68
N ALA A 26 -3.00 -8.64 5.58
CA ALA A 26 -2.08 -7.59 5.15
C ALA A 26 -2.77 -6.41 4.46
N PHE A 27 -3.99 -6.59 3.92
CA PHE A 27 -4.77 -5.47 3.37
C PHE A 27 -5.67 -4.86 4.43
N LEU A 28 -5.90 -3.55 4.28
CA LEU A 28 -6.84 -2.79 5.09
C LEU A 28 -8.05 -2.45 4.20
N PHE A 29 -9.25 -2.77 4.68
CA PHE A 29 -10.49 -2.40 4.01
C PHE A 29 -11.50 -1.86 5.01
N ASP A 30 -12.09 -0.72 4.66
CA ASP A 30 -13.21 -0.15 5.39
C ASP A 30 -14.25 0.41 4.42
N LYS A 31 -15.43 -0.22 4.39
CA LYS A 31 -16.52 0.17 3.50
C LYS A 31 -17.09 1.55 3.84
N LYS A 32 -17.15 1.94 5.11
CA LYS A 32 -17.73 3.23 5.53
C LYS A 32 -16.83 4.40 5.17
N LYS A 33 -15.50 4.20 5.25
CA LYS A 33 -14.50 5.16 4.80
C LYS A 33 -14.18 5.05 3.31
N GLU A 34 -14.81 4.12 2.59
CA GLU A 34 -14.51 3.82 1.18
C GLU A 34 -13.00 3.58 0.97
N LEU A 35 -12.34 2.91 1.92
CA LEU A 35 -10.88 2.78 1.97
C LEU A 35 -10.46 1.35 1.64
N LEU A 36 -9.51 1.23 0.73
CA LEU A 36 -8.78 -0.02 0.47
C LEU A 36 -7.28 0.31 0.41
N VAL A 37 -6.46 -0.40 1.19
CA VAL A 37 -5.01 -0.24 1.18
C VAL A 37 -4.35 -1.60 1.03
N ILE A 38 -3.46 -1.73 0.04
CA ILE A 38 -2.82 -2.99 -0.33
C ILE A 38 -1.30 -2.79 -0.36
N PRO A 39 -0.51 -3.61 0.35
CA PRO A 39 0.95 -3.66 0.18
C PRO A 39 1.30 -4.12 -1.24
N VAL A 40 2.18 -3.41 -1.92
CA VAL A 40 2.59 -3.69 -3.30
C VAL A 40 4.11 -3.62 -3.40
N SER A 41 4.70 -4.60 -4.06
CA SER A 41 6.10 -4.60 -4.51
C SER A 41 6.11 -4.63 -6.02
N ILE A 42 6.93 -3.78 -6.64
CA ILE A 42 7.17 -3.73 -8.09
C ILE A 42 8.63 -4.06 -8.32
N SER A 43 8.89 -4.93 -9.29
CA SER A 43 10.26 -5.30 -9.65
C SER A 43 10.47 -5.38 -11.14
N ASP A 44 11.72 -5.19 -11.54
CA ASP A 44 12.23 -5.35 -12.89
C ASP A 44 13.24 -6.51 -12.93
N PRO A 45 13.25 -7.35 -13.99
CA PRO A 45 14.17 -8.50 -14.10
C PRO A 45 15.64 -8.14 -13.93
N TYR A 46 16.04 -6.93 -14.31
CA TYR A 46 17.44 -6.50 -14.34
C TYR A 46 17.81 -5.60 -13.17
N LYS A 47 16.82 -4.92 -12.57
CA LYS A 47 17.04 -3.97 -11.47
C LYS A 47 16.58 -4.48 -10.10
N GLY A 48 15.85 -5.60 -10.06
CA GLY A 48 15.23 -6.10 -8.83
C GLY A 48 14.05 -5.25 -8.40
N VAL A 49 13.83 -5.11 -7.10
CA VAL A 49 12.74 -4.27 -6.55
C VAL A 49 13.00 -2.81 -6.92
N THR A 50 12.06 -2.21 -7.65
CA THR A 50 12.13 -0.81 -8.07
C THR A 50 11.22 0.08 -7.23
N TRP A 51 10.20 -0.50 -6.61
CA TRP A 51 9.32 0.20 -5.68
C TRP A 51 8.70 -0.80 -4.70
N GLN A 52 8.56 -0.42 -3.44
CA GLN A 52 7.77 -1.17 -2.47
C GLN A 52 7.06 -0.21 -1.53
N GLY A 53 5.82 -0.53 -1.21
CA GLY A 53 5.06 0.23 -0.23
C GLY A 53 3.63 -0.23 -0.14
N ILE A 54 2.73 0.70 0.15
CA ILE A 54 1.28 0.48 0.11
C ILE A 54 0.64 1.37 -0.94
N TYR A 55 -0.34 0.84 -1.66
CA TYR A 55 -1.24 1.61 -2.52
C TYR A 55 -2.57 1.81 -1.80
N ALA A 56 -2.99 3.07 -1.71
CA ALA A 56 -4.29 3.46 -1.18
C ALA A 56 -5.27 3.73 -2.32
N PHE A 57 -6.47 3.19 -2.18
CA PHE A 57 -7.57 3.33 -3.11
C PHE A 57 -8.79 3.86 -2.35
N ARG A 58 -9.59 4.64 -3.06
CA ARG A 58 -11.00 4.81 -2.75
C ARG A 58 -11.76 3.65 -3.39
N ILE A 59 -12.66 3.01 -2.66
CA ILE A 59 -13.59 2.02 -3.17
C ILE A 59 -15.02 2.40 -2.81
N THR A 60 -15.81 2.78 -3.81
CA THR A 60 -17.20 3.21 -3.62
C THR A 60 -18.12 2.02 -3.29
N PRO A 61 -19.35 2.24 -2.81
CA PRO A 61 -20.32 1.17 -2.54
C PRO A 61 -20.70 0.31 -3.75
N ASP A 62 -20.57 0.85 -4.97
CA ASP A 62 -20.70 0.15 -6.26
C ASP A 62 -19.36 -0.45 -6.75
N TYR A 63 -18.36 -0.52 -5.87
CA TYR A 63 -17.05 -1.16 -6.05
C TYR A 63 -16.18 -0.54 -7.15
N LYS A 64 -16.29 0.78 -7.38
CA LYS A 64 -15.37 1.50 -8.25
C LYS A 64 -14.08 1.85 -7.52
N LEU A 65 -12.96 1.46 -8.10
CA LEU A 65 -11.61 1.67 -7.62
C LEU A 65 -11.08 3.00 -8.16
N THR A 66 -10.65 3.87 -7.25
CA THR A 66 -9.91 5.08 -7.61
C THR A 66 -8.59 5.09 -6.86
N PHE A 67 -7.48 5.04 -7.58
CA PHE A 67 -6.15 5.14 -6.98
C PHE A 67 -5.96 6.52 -6.34
N ARG A 68 -5.58 6.55 -5.05
CA ARG A 68 -5.35 7.79 -4.30
C ARG A 68 -3.87 8.11 -4.17
N GLY A 69 -3.00 7.12 -4.16
CA GLY A 69 -1.56 7.31 -4.08
C GLY A 69 -0.83 6.12 -3.45
N GLY A 70 0.50 6.18 -3.53
CA GLY A 70 1.40 5.21 -2.91
C GLY A 70 2.20 5.84 -1.77
N ILE A 71 2.40 5.08 -0.70
CA ILE A 71 3.29 5.44 0.42
C ILE A 71 4.41 4.40 0.44
N SER A 72 5.66 4.86 0.53
CA SER A 72 6.85 4.02 0.62
C SER A 72 7.76 4.49 1.75
N HIS A 73 8.43 3.53 2.38
CA HIS A 73 9.52 3.78 3.32
C HIS A 73 10.90 3.54 2.71
N ILE A 74 10.95 2.99 1.49
CA ILE A 74 12.20 2.69 0.80
C ILE A 74 12.91 3.99 0.46
N ASP A 75 14.22 4.01 0.72
CA ASP A 75 15.13 4.98 0.16
C ASP A 75 15.44 4.59 -1.29
N PRO A 76 15.25 5.47 -2.29
CA PRO A 76 15.66 5.19 -3.67
C PRO A 76 17.13 4.79 -3.84
N GLU A 77 18.00 5.17 -2.89
CA GLU A 77 19.41 4.79 -2.88
C GLU A 77 19.66 3.38 -2.29
N ASP A 78 18.70 2.82 -1.54
CA ASP A 78 18.80 1.52 -0.86
C ASP A 78 17.52 0.68 -0.98
N VAL A 79 17.10 0.44 -2.23
CA VAL A 79 15.87 -0.33 -2.56
C VAL A 79 15.87 -1.78 -2.07
N TRP A 80 17.06 -2.31 -1.76
CA TRP A 80 17.24 -3.70 -1.32
C TRP A 80 17.03 -3.90 0.17
N ASN A 81 16.96 -2.83 0.95
CA ASN A 81 16.79 -2.92 2.39
C ASN A 81 15.34 -3.24 2.77
N SER A 82 15.08 -4.54 2.84
CA SER A 82 13.77 -5.09 3.19
C SER A 82 13.25 -4.68 4.57
N SER A 83 14.09 -4.12 5.46
CA SER A 83 13.65 -3.60 6.76
C SER A 83 12.72 -2.38 6.61
N PHE A 84 12.83 -1.67 5.48
CA PHE A 84 11.92 -0.59 5.10
C PHE A 84 10.71 -1.06 4.28
N TRP A 85 10.52 -2.36 4.06
CA TRP A 85 9.34 -2.80 3.33
C TRP A 85 8.09 -2.69 4.20
N ILE A 86 7.12 -1.90 3.73
CA ILE A 86 5.84 -1.72 4.43
C ILE A 86 5.04 -3.01 4.32
N ASN A 87 4.72 -3.62 5.45
CA ASN A 87 4.03 -4.90 5.53
C ASN A 87 2.63 -4.80 6.15
N ARG A 88 2.31 -3.69 6.83
CA ARG A 88 1.01 -3.44 7.45
C ARG A 88 0.57 -2.00 7.23
N ALA A 89 -0.74 -1.84 7.08
CA ALA A 89 -1.40 -0.57 7.16
C ALA A 89 -2.58 -0.67 8.13
N LEU A 90 -2.80 0.37 8.93
CA LEU A 90 -3.99 0.52 9.77
C LEU A 90 -4.38 1.99 9.80
N TYR A 91 -5.58 2.31 10.26
CA TYR A 91 -5.96 3.71 10.49
C TYR A 91 -6.51 3.90 11.90
N ILE A 92 -6.34 5.12 12.41
CA ILE A 92 -7.01 5.61 13.62
C ILE A 92 -7.59 6.97 13.25
N ASP A 93 -8.90 7.13 13.44
CA ASP A 93 -9.67 8.28 12.98
C ASP A 93 -9.41 8.58 11.50
N ASP A 94 -8.76 9.70 11.20
CA ASP A 94 -8.44 10.14 9.83
C ASP A 94 -6.93 10.09 9.52
N VAL A 95 -6.18 9.25 10.25
CA VAL A 95 -4.76 9.03 10.05
C VAL A 95 -4.49 7.59 9.61
N LEU A 96 -3.84 7.45 8.46
CA LEU A 96 -3.31 6.19 7.94
C LEU A 96 -1.89 5.98 8.47
N TYR A 97 -1.66 4.81 9.05
CA TYR A 97 -0.36 4.38 9.56
C TYR A 97 0.20 3.34 8.61
N ALA A 98 1.41 3.56 8.10
CA ALA A 98 2.15 2.60 7.33
C ALA A 98 3.32 2.08 8.17
N LEU A 99 3.44 0.76 8.29
CA LEU A 99 4.41 0.11 9.17
C LEU A 99 5.33 -0.80 8.36
N SER A 100 6.63 -0.57 8.51
CA SER A 100 7.70 -1.50 8.15
C SER A 100 8.46 -1.95 9.41
N ASN A 101 9.45 -2.83 9.27
CA ASN A 101 10.24 -3.27 10.42
C ASN A 101 11.08 -2.15 11.05
N SER A 102 11.50 -1.16 10.25
CA SER A 102 12.35 -0.05 10.71
C SER A 102 11.66 1.31 10.83
N LYS A 103 10.39 1.44 10.43
CA LYS A 103 9.74 2.74 10.36
C LYS A 103 8.22 2.64 10.51
N LEU A 104 7.64 3.62 11.19
CA LEU A 104 6.21 3.91 11.22
C LEU A 104 5.99 5.32 10.68
N SER A 105 5.20 5.46 9.61
CA SER A 105 4.78 6.76 9.10
C SER A 105 3.28 6.97 9.31
N MET A 106 2.90 8.22 9.53
CA MET A 106 1.53 8.69 9.70
C MET A 106 1.19 9.61 8.54
N HIS A 107 0.06 9.36 7.90
CA HIS A 107 -0.42 10.09 6.73
C HIS A 107 -1.88 10.51 6.91
N SER A 108 -2.23 11.70 6.45
CA SER A 108 -3.62 12.14 6.41
C SER A 108 -4.43 11.24 5.46
N LEU A 109 -5.60 10.73 5.88
CA LEU A 109 -6.50 10.00 4.98
C LEU A 109 -7.20 10.91 3.95
N VAL A 110 -7.09 12.24 4.09
CA VAL A 110 -7.66 13.22 3.16
C VAL A 110 -6.86 13.27 1.86
N ASP A 111 -5.53 13.29 1.94
CA ASP A 111 -4.63 13.54 0.80
C ASP A 111 -3.34 12.72 0.81
N LEU A 112 -3.17 11.82 1.79
CA LEU A 112 -1.96 11.01 2.03
C LEU A 112 -0.70 11.82 2.36
N SER A 113 -0.85 13.13 2.65
CA SER A 113 0.26 13.96 3.10
C SER A 113 0.87 13.40 4.39
N ILE A 114 2.19 13.43 4.49
CA ILE A 114 2.89 12.96 5.67
C ILE A 114 2.63 13.89 6.85
N ILE A 115 2.18 13.31 7.96
CA ILE A 115 1.99 14.01 9.23
C ILE A 115 3.27 13.88 10.05
N LYS A 116 3.78 12.66 10.18
CA LYS A 116 4.97 12.35 10.97
C LYS A 116 5.57 11.00 10.58
N GLU A 117 6.86 10.86 10.84
CA GLU A 117 7.61 9.62 10.68
C GLU A 117 8.39 9.30 11.95
N LEU A 118 8.48 8.01 12.28
CA LEU A 118 9.22 7.50 13.43
C LEU A 118 10.10 6.33 12.97
N LYS A 119 11.38 6.37 13.33
CA LYS A 119 12.26 5.20 13.20
C LYS A 119 11.96 4.23 14.35
N LEU A 120 11.91 2.95 14.03
CA LEU A 120 11.73 1.89 15.02
C LEU A 120 13.09 1.36 15.49
N PRO A 121 13.19 0.86 16.74
CA PRO A 121 14.41 0.31 17.30
C PRO A 121 14.98 -0.88 16.51
#